data_AF-A0A9P1FLY8-F1
#
_entry.id   AF-A0A9P1FLY8-F1
#
_cell.length_a   1.000
_cell.length_b   1.000
_cell.length_c   1.000
_cell.angle_alpha   90.00
_cell.angle_beta   90.00
_cell.angle_gamma   90.00
#
_symmetry.space_group_name_H-M   'P 1'
#
loop_
_entity.id
_entity.type
_entity.pdbx_description
1 polymer ?
#
loop_
_entity_poly.entity_id
_entity_poly.type
_entity_poly.pdbx_seq_one_letter_code
_entity_poly.pdbx_strand_id
1 'polypeptide(L)'
;MSSIELAGLSRRIRSVRRSLRRQLDESQGSWSGLSASCVRQALLVYLWSQAKTSHHALDAAATYLARAAPLVIVQVAVSAKDAFDALFAATSAALMARLSTDPPASELYRACDFIIQYLLHDWVRSQNVEYGVAPTRQQLVRQALLFVPDGLPEAVENRLCLPFYGGPPSQRTYLRRFRKAWNGRIGTLPVTASLPIHVLQEKVIIANKTQFPIKFMKSLDPAITDRLKIWRGATAWNTAAFMCSYLRLLHENWQSYCPEKPLPLLFDCAACHLHSTVRSLAKTLGLQVLVVPAGATGTLQPLDAYIFRTLRCEIRRQWTQTKSEAAEGVVSREAWLRVMATAVETVLSHRDWQRAFEGTGVTKQQNCISSHTLKALQWDECPKIPAGRPSVGQASCIFPSRGAGSGNIEAWVKECAGDDSLIPYIRTLN
;
A
#
# COMPACT_ATOMS: atom_id res chain seq x y z
N MET A 1 -11.82 58.11 26.06
CA MET A 1 -12.20 58.31 24.64
C MET A 1 -13.66 58.75 24.59
N SER A 2 -13.93 59.92 24.02
CA SER A 2 -15.30 60.45 23.91
C SER A 2 -16.12 59.66 22.88
N SER A 3 -17.45 59.67 23.00
CA SER A 3 -18.38 59.02 22.04
C SER A 3 -18.15 59.47 20.59
N ILE A 4 -17.70 60.72 20.41
CA ILE A 4 -17.38 61.33 19.10
C ILE A 4 -16.10 60.72 18.50
N GLU A 5 -15.09 60.44 19.33
CA GLU A 5 -13.84 59.78 18.89
C GLU A 5 -14.08 58.33 18.48
N LEU A 6 -14.93 57.59 19.21
CA LEU A 6 -15.35 56.23 18.87
C LEU A 6 -16.14 56.15 17.55
N ALA A 7 -17.02 57.14 17.31
CA ALA A 7 -17.75 57.27 16.05
C ALA A 7 -16.84 57.69 14.89
N GLY A 8 -15.82 58.52 15.15
CA GLY A 8 -14.77 58.89 14.20
C GLY A 8 -13.89 57.70 13.80
N LEU A 9 -13.46 56.90 14.78
CA LEU A 9 -12.68 55.68 14.56
C LEU A 9 -13.49 54.64 13.77
N SER A 10 -14.76 54.43 14.12
CA SER A 10 -15.66 53.52 13.40
C SER A 10 -15.93 53.93 11.96
N ARG A 11 -15.94 55.24 11.66
CA ARG A 11 -16.04 55.77 10.28
C ARG A 11 -14.74 55.56 9.50
N ARG A 12 -13.58 55.80 10.12
CA ARG A 12 -12.26 55.54 9.49
C ARG A 12 -12.07 54.05 9.19
N ILE A 13 -12.43 53.16 10.13
CA ILE A 13 -12.41 51.71 9.91
C ILE A 13 -13.33 51.31 8.74
N ARG A 14 -14.54 51.88 8.65
CA ARG A 14 -15.46 51.63 7.53
C ARG A 14 -14.91 52.13 6.18
N SER A 15 -14.30 53.30 6.17
CA SER A 15 -13.68 53.90 4.97
C SER A 15 -12.50 53.05 4.46
N VAL A 16 -11.61 52.67 5.37
CA VAL A 16 -10.48 51.78 5.07
C VAL A 16 -10.98 50.43 4.56
N ARG A 17 -12.00 49.83 5.19
CA ARG A 17 -12.64 48.60 4.69
C ARG A 17 -13.25 48.75 3.30
N ARG A 18 -13.83 49.92 2.96
CA ARG A 18 -14.40 50.22 1.64
C ARG A 18 -13.33 50.42 0.57
N SER A 19 -12.25 51.12 0.90
CA SER A 19 -11.09 51.32 0.01
C SER A 19 -10.37 50.00 -0.26
N LEU A 20 -10.22 49.14 0.76
CA LEU A 20 -9.70 47.77 0.59
C LEU A 20 -10.60 46.89 -0.28
N ARG A 21 -11.93 47.05 -0.19
CA ARG A 21 -12.87 46.33 -1.05
C ARG A 21 -12.71 46.73 -2.52
N ARG A 22 -12.56 48.04 -2.79
CA ARG A 22 -12.28 48.58 -4.13
C ARG A 22 -10.95 48.10 -4.72
N GLN A 23 -9.88 48.05 -3.92
CA GLN A 23 -8.58 47.53 -4.38
C GLN A 23 -8.62 46.02 -4.68
N LEU A 24 -9.44 45.26 -3.95
CA LEU A 24 -9.74 43.85 -4.26
C LEU A 24 -10.56 43.74 -5.55
N ASP A 25 -11.58 44.59 -5.75
CA ASP A 25 -12.42 44.60 -6.94
C ASP A 25 -11.63 45.02 -8.21
N GLU A 26 -10.66 45.94 -8.11
CA GLU A 26 -9.78 46.36 -9.22
C GLU A 26 -8.80 45.26 -9.66
N SER A 27 -8.37 44.38 -8.75
CA SER A 27 -7.54 43.20 -9.06
C SER A 27 -8.34 41.99 -9.60
N GLN A 28 -9.68 42.05 -9.54
CA GLN A 28 -10.57 40.94 -9.89
C GLN A 28 -10.99 40.87 -11.37
N GLY A 29 -10.50 41.78 -12.23
CA GLY A 29 -10.91 41.86 -13.64
C GLY A 29 -10.80 40.55 -14.44
N SER A 30 -9.93 39.63 -14.03
CA SER A 30 -9.74 38.30 -14.65
C SER A 30 -10.35 37.13 -13.85
N TRP A 31 -10.89 37.37 -12.65
CA TRP A 31 -11.31 36.33 -11.69
C TRP A 31 -12.74 36.54 -11.16
N SER A 32 -13.65 37.05 -12.00
CA SER A 32 -15.03 37.48 -11.68
C SER A 32 -15.98 36.42 -11.07
N GLY A 33 -15.49 35.20 -10.79
CA GLY A 33 -16.21 34.14 -10.09
C GLY A 33 -15.68 33.76 -8.70
N LEU A 34 -14.56 34.33 -8.24
CA LEU A 34 -13.98 33.99 -6.94
C LEU A 34 -14.42 34.97 -5.84
N SER A 35 -14.97 34.43 -4.74
CA SER A 35 -15.25 35.28 -3.58
C SER A 35 -13.96 35.81 -2.95
N ALA A 36 -13.99 37.05 -2.44
CA ALA A 36 -12.83 37.64 -1.76
C ALA A 36 -12.34 36.80 -0.56
N SER A 37 -13.22 36.02 0.08
CA SER A 37 -12.83 35.08 1.15
C SER A 37 -12.06 33.88 0.61
N CYS A 38 -12.40 33.38 -0.58
CA CYS A 38 -11.69 32.27 -1.22
C CYS A 38 -10.27 32.68 -1.58
N VAL A 39 -10.11 33.87 -2.19
CA VAL A 39 -8.81 34.46 -2.54
C VAL A 39 -7.92 34.58 -1.30
N ARG A 40 -8.42 35.21 -0.23
CA ARG A 40 -7.65 35.36 1.02
C ARG A 40 -7.26 34.02 1.64
N GLN A 41 -8.16 33.04 1.65
CA GLN A 41 -7.85 31.71 2.19
C GLN A 41 -6.81 30.97 1.37
N ALA A 42 -6.84 31.07 0.03
CA ALA A 42 -5.81 30.48 -0.82
C ALA A 42 -4.42 31.10 -0.57
N LEU A 43 -4.36 32.43 -0.46
CA LEU A 43 -3.13 33.15 -0.12
C LEU A 43 -2.62 32.80 1.28
N LEU A 44 -3.53 32.64 2.26
CA LEU A 44 -3.16 32.17 3.60
C LEU A 44 -2.64 30.73 3.59
N VAL A 45 -3.24 29.84 2.78
CA VAL A 45 -2.72 28.47 2.60
C VAL A 45 -1.29 28.52 2.07
N TYR A 46 -1.02 29.35 1.06
CA TYR A 46 0.33 29.53 0.52
C TYR A 46 1.31 30.04 1.58
N LEU A 47 1.00 31.18 2.21
CA LEU A 47 1.87 31.83 3.20
C LEU A 47 2.24 30.91 4.37
N TRP A 48 1.25 30.22 4.93
CA TRP A 48 1.45 29.40 6.12
C TRP A 48 1.93 27.97 5.81
N SER A 49 1.89 27.53 4.55
CA SER A 49 2.51 26.26 4.13
C SER A 49 4.02 26.39 3.93
N GLN A 50 4.52 27.57 3.55
CA GLN A 50 5.96 27.80 3.35
C GLN A 50 6.78 27.52 4.62
N ALA A 51 6.19 27.76 5.80
CA ALA A 51 6.84 27.51 7.09
C ALA A 51 7.13 26.02 7.34
N LYS A 52 6.40 25.09 6.69
CA LYS A 52 6.62 23.65 6.86
C LYS A 52 7.37 23.03 5.68
N THR A 53 7.00 23.36 4.44
CA THR A 53 7.67 22.85 3.23
C THR A 53 7.48 23.78 2.03
N SER A 54 8.58 24.32 1.49
CA SER A 54 8.56 25.24 0.34
C SER A 54 7.97 24.60 -0.93
N HIS A 55 8.28 23.34 -1.19
CA HIS A 55 7.82 22.62 -2.39
C HIS A 55 6.32 22.26 -2.39
N HIS A 56 5.67 22.22 -1.22
CA HIS A 56 4.24 21.88 -1.12
C HIS A 56 3.34 23.11 -0.99
N ALA A 57 3.88 24.31 -0.75
CA ALA A 57 3.08 25.50 -0.49
C ALA A 57 2.23 25.94 -1.69
N LEU A 58 2.84 25.94 -2.88
CA LEU A 58 2.15 26.25 -4.13
C LEU A 58 1.11 25.19 -4.47
N ASP A 59 1.46 23.92 -4.29
CA ASP A 59 0.57 22.78 -4.56
C ASP A 59 -0.62 22.74 -3.60
N ALA A 60 -0.41 23.06 -2.32
CA ALA A 60 -1.47 23.18 -1.33
C ALA A 60 -2.44 24.31 -1.69
N ALA A 61 -1.91 25.48 -2.08
CA ALA A 61 -2.73 26.65 -2.41
C ALA A 61 -3.52 26.46 -3.72
N ALA A 62 -2.89 25.87 -4.74
CA ALA A 62 -3.55 25.46 -5.98
C ALA A 62 -4.65 24.42 -5.70
N THR A 63 -4.37 23.41 -4.87
CA THR A 63 -5.35 22.39 -4.48
C THR A 63 -6.51 23.01 -3.70
N TYR A 64 -6.24 24.00 -2.85
CA TYR A 64 -7.28 24.75 -2.16
C TYR A 64 -8.22 25.45 -3.14
N LEU A 65 -7.66 26.23 -4.08
CA LEU A 65 -8.44 26.95 -5.09
C LEU A 65 -9.29 26.01 -5.94
N ALA A 66 -8.72 24.91 -6.44
CA ALA A 66 -9.42 23.92 -7.23
C ALA A 66 -10.64 23.32 -6.50
N ARG A 67 -10.55 23.19 -5.18
CA ARG A 67 -11.63 22.63 -4.34
C ARG A 67 -12.65 23.68 -3.92
N ALA A 68 -12.21 24.91 -3.69
CA ALA A 68 -13.08 25.99 -3.26
C ALA A 68 -13.91 26.59 -4.41
N ALA A 69 -13.40 26.53 -5.65
CA ALA A 69 -14.06 27.09 -6.83
C ALA A 69 -13.81 26.27 -8.10
N PRO A 70 -14.21 24.98 -8.15
CA PRO A 70 -13.87 24.07 -9.25
C PRO A 70 -14.32 24.58 -10.62
N LEU A 71 -15.53 25.16 -10.70
CA LEU A 71 -16.09 25.67 -11.96
C LEU A 71 -15.30 26.86 -12.52
N VAL A 72 -14.79 27.73 -11.65
CA VAL A 72 -14.03 28.92 -12.06
C VAL A 72 -12.64 28.51 -12.54
N ILE A 73 -11.99 27.58 -11.82
CA ILE A 73 -10.65 27.12 -12.18
C ILE A 73 -10.65 26.40 -13.54
N VAL A 74 -11.66 25.59 -13.84
CA VAL A 74 -11.82 24.92 -15.14
C VAL A 74 -12.04 25.92 -16.30
N GLN A 75 -12.61 27.09 -16.01
CA GLN A 75 -12.92 28.10 -17.03
C GLN A 75 -11.78 29.07 -17.30
N VAL A 76 -10.93 29.33 -16.29
CA VAL A 76 -9.98 30.46 -16.32
C VAL A 76 -8.52 30.03 -16.52
N ALA A 77 -8.16 28.76 -16.30
CA ALA A 77 -6.77 28.31 -16.41
C ALA A 77 -6.61 26.88 -16.92
N VAL A 78 -5.44 26.59 -17.52
CA VAL A 78 -5.03 25.25 -17.98
C VAL A 78 -4.83 24.31 -16.80
N SER A 79 -4.32 24.82 -15.66
CA SER A 79 -4.20 24.07 -14.42
C SER A 79 -4.50 24.93 -13.19
N ALA A 80 -4.77 24.26 -12.06
CA ALA A 80 -4.96 24.94 -10.78
C ALA A 80 -3.70 25.67 -10.28
N LYS A 81 -2.51 25.22 -10.71
CA LYS A 81 -1.23 25.90 -10.39
C LYS A 81 -1.12 27.20 -11.16
N ASP A 82 -1.36 27.17 -12.47
CA ASP A 82 -1.36 28.38 -13.30
C ASP A 82 -2.40 29.39 -12.81
N ALA A 83 -3.56 28.91 -12.36
CA ALA A 83 -4.58 29.75 -11.76
C ALA A 83 -4.10 30.43 -10.48
N PHE A 84 -3.45 29.67 -9.60
CA PHE A 84 -2.89 30.24 -8.37
C PHE A 84 -1.77 31.23 -8.67
N ASP A 85 -0.88 30.93 -9.61
CA ASP A 85 0.25 31.79 -9.98
C ASP A 85 -0.24 33.12 -10.56
N ALA A 86 -1.23 33.10 -11.45
CA ALA A 86 -1.86 34.30 -11.98
C ALA A 86 -2.62 35.10 -10.90
N LEU A 87 -3.30 34.42 -9.96
CA LEU A 87 -3.93 35.06 -8.81
C LEU A 87 -2.88 35.70 -7.89
N PHE A 88 -1.78 35.02 -7.63
CA PHE A 88 -0.68 35.50 -6.79
C PHE A 88 -0.02 36.72 -7.43
N ALA A 89 0.28 36.67 -8.73
CA ALA A 89 0.85 37.79 -9.49
C ALA A 89 -0.09 39.02 -9.52
N ALA A 90 -1.41 38.81 -9.57
CA ALA A 90 -2.40 39.88 -9.52
C ALA A 90 -2.66 40.42 -8.11
N THR A 91 -2.16 39.77 -7.07
CA THR A 91 -2.39 40.16 -5.68
C THR A 91 -1.47 41.31 -5.27
N SER A 92 -2.04 42.37 -4.69
CA SER A 92 -1.26 43.52 -4.24
C SER A 92 -0.34 43.19 -3.04
N ALA A 93 0.87 43.78 -3.04
CA ALA A 93 1.82 43.63 -1.95
C ALA A 93 1.25 44.06 -0.58
N ALA A 94 0.38 45.07 -0.56
CA ALA A 94 -0.28 45.53 0.66
C ALA A 94 -1.22 44.47 1.26
N LEU A 95 -1.95 43.72 0.42
CA LEU A 95 -2.79 42.63 0.88
C LEU A 95 -1.96 41.46 1.41
N MET A 96 -0.87 41.11 0.71
CA MET A 96 0.07 40.05 1.14
C MET A 96 0.71 40.36 2.49
N ALA A 97 1.19 41.59 2.69
CA ALA A 97 1.75 42.03 3.96
C ALA A 97 0.72 41.90 5.09
N ARG A 98 -0.51 42.39 4.86
CA ARG A 98 -1.58 42.32 5.87
C ARG A 98 -1.96 40.89 6.24
N LEU A 99 -2.10 39.99 5.27
CA LEU A 99 -2.41 38.58 5.54
C LEU A 99 -1.29 37.86 6.30
N SER A 100 -0.05 38.33 6.15
CA SER A 100 1.09 37.77 6.88
C SER A 100 1.16 38.28 8.32
N THR A 101 0.81 39.55 8.57
CA THR A 101 0.96 40.19 9.89
C THR A 101 -0.28 40.13 10.77
N ASP A 102 -1.48 40.28 10.20
CA ASP A 102 -2.76 40.33 10.93
C ASP A 102 -3.88 39.62 10.13
N PRO A 103 -3.78 38.29 9.98
CA PRO A 103 -4.80 37.51 9.28
C PRO A 103 -6.11 37.43 10.07
N PRO A 104 -7.28 37.49 9.42
CA PRO A 104 -8.56 37.25 10.09
C PRO A 104 -8.60 35.84 10.70
N ALA A 105 -8.78 35.73 12.02
CA ALA A 105 -8.66 34.47 12.76
C ALA A 105 -9.53 33.31 12.22
N SER A 106 -10.74 33.61 11.72
CA SER A 106 -11.64 32.59 11.15
C SER A 106 -11.19 32.09 9.77
N GLU A 107 -10.56 32.95 8.97
CA GLU A 107 -9.99 32.60 7.67
C GLU A 107 -8.67 31.86 7.86
N LEU A 108 -7.84 32.31 8.82
CA LEU A 108 -6.60 31.64 9.21
C LEU A 108 -6.87 30.21 9.70
N TYR A 109 -7.84 30.03 10.60
CA TYR A 109 -8.24 28.70 11.07
C TYR A 109 -8.60 27.76 9.91
N ARG A 110 -9.39 28.24 8.93
CA ARG A 110 -9.80 27.41 7.78
C ARG A 110 -8.61 27.07 6.87
N ALA A 111 -7.72 28.03 6.65
CA ALA A 111 -6.51 27.80 5.88
C ALA A 111 -5.61 26.76 6.57
N CYS A 112 -5.33 26.91 7.86
CA CYS A 112 -4.49 25.98 8.61
C CYS A 112 -5.12 24.59 8.77
N ASP A 113 -6.43 24.49 9.00
CA ASP A 113 -7.13 23.18 9.00
C ASP A 113 -7.01 22.50 7.63
N PHE A 114 -7.08 23.27 6.54
CA PHE A 114 -6.83 22.73 5.21
C PHE A 114 -5.38 22.27 5.02
N ILE A 115 -4.39 23.05 5.45
CA ILE A 115 -2.96 22.69 5.38
C ILE A 115 -2.72 21.36 6.10
N ILE A 116 -3.19 21.22 7.34
CA ILE A 116 -3.06 20.00 8.13
C ILE A 116 -3.66 18.82 7.36
N GLN A 117 -4.87 18.99 6.82
CA GLN A 117 -5.52 17.91 6.07
C GLN A 117 -4.82 17.58 4.74
N TYR A 118 -4.30 18.58 4.02
CA TYR A 118 -3.56 18.37 2.78
C TYR A 118 -2.26 17.58 3.03
N LEU A 119 -1.46 18.02 4.01
CA LEU A 119 -0.22 17.34 4.41
C LEU A 119 -0.51 15.95 4.98
N LEU A 120 -1.57 15.81 5.77
CA LEU A 120 -2.01 14.51 6.27
C LEU A 120 -2.46 13.60 5.13
N HIS A 121 -3.18 14.12 4.14
CA HIS A 121 -3.58 13.34 2.96
C HIS A 121 -2.37 12.85 2.17
N ASP A 122 -1.40 13.73 1.91
CA ASP A 122 -0.19 13.36 1.17
C ASP A 122 0.67 12.36 1.95
N TRP A 123 0.84 12.58 3.26
CA TRP A 123 1.52 11.62 4.14
C TRP A 123 0.80 10.27 4.17
N VAL A 124 -0.53 10.24 4.32
CA VAL A 124 -1.24 8.93 4.32
C VAL A 124 -1.16 8.26 2.95
N ARG A 125 -1.19 9.04 1.85
CA ARG A 125 -0.95 8.51 0.51
C ARG A 125 0.45 7.90 0.42
N SER A 126 1.51 8.55 0.91
CA SER A 126 2.85 7.96 0.91
C SER A 126 2.93 6.72 1.79
N GLN A 127 2.35 6.73 2.99
CA GLN A 127 2.24 5.53 3.85
C GLN A 127 1.55 4.36 3.14
N ASN A 128 0.48 4.62 2.41
CA ASN A 128 -0.26 3.60 1.66
C ASN A 128 0.50 3.13 0.41
N VAL A 129 1.08 4.04 -0.38
CA VAL A 129 1.66 3.77 -1.71
C VAL A 129 3.13 3.34 -1.62
N GLU A 130 3.93 4.00 -0.80
CA GLU A 130 5.37 3.75 -0.68
C GLU A 130 5.68 2.69 0.37
N TYR A 131 4.91 2.65 1.47
CA TYR A 131 5.19 1.77 2.61
C TYR A 131 4.17 0.64 2.80
N GLY A 132 3.05 0.66 2.06
CA GLY A 132 2.00 -0.36 2.13
C GLY A 132 1.31 -0.46 3.50
N VAL A 133 1.32 0.60 4.30
CA VAL A 133 0.73 0.62 5.65
C VAL A 133 -0.46 1.57 5.73
N ALA A 134 -1.55 1.09 6.32
CA ALA A 134 -2.68 1.93 6.72
C ALA A 134 -2.42 2.51 8.12
N PRO A 135 -2.24 3.83 8.28
CA PRO A 135 -1.94 4.41 9.58
C PRO A 135 -3.10 4.27 10.57
N THR A 136 -2.79 3.89 11.81
CA THR A 136 -3.76 3.82 12.90
C THR A 136 -4.27 5.22 13.28
N ARG A 137 -5.39 5.29 14.02
CA ARG A 137 -5.91 6.55 14.58
C ARG A 137 -4.83 7.33 15.33
N GLN A 138 -4.05 6.66 16.19
CA GLN A 138 -3.02 7.32 16.99
C GLN A 138 -1.91 7.91 16.12
N GLN A 139 -1.49 7.19 15.07
CA GLN A 139 -0.52 7.68 14.11
C GLN A 139 -1.06 8.88 13.31
N LEU A 140 -2.31 8.82 12.85
CA LEU A 140 -2.96 9.93 12.15
C LEU A 140 -3.04 11.20 13.01
N VAL A 141 -3.41 11.05 14.29
CA VAL A 141 -3.52 12.17 15.24
C VAL A 141 -2.14 12.75 15.56
N ARG A 142 -1.16 11.88 15.83
CA ARG A 142 0.23 12.32 16.07
C ARG A 142 0.78 13.07 14.86
N GLN A 143 0.56 12.57 13.66
CA GLN A 143 1.05 13.21 12.45
C GLN A 143 0.33 14.54 12.17
N ALA A 144 -0.99 14.61 12.38
CA ALA A 144 -1.74 15.85 12.21
C ALA A 144 -1.24 16.98 13.14
N LEU A 145 -0.85 16.65 14.38
CA LEU A 145 -0.24 17.60 15.32
C LEU A 145 1.11 18.13 14.81
N LEU A 146 1.93 17.30 14.16
CA LEU A 146 3.20 17.73 13.57
C LEU A 146 3.01 18.70 12.38
N PHE A 147 1.85 18.64 11.73
CA PHE A 147 1.51 19.50 10.59
C PHE A 147 0.82 20.80 10.97
N VAL A 148 0.60 21.07 12.27
CA VAL A 148 0.15 22.38 12.73
C VAL A 148 1.23 23.42 12.42
N PRO A 149 0.93 24.52 11.69
CA PRO A 149 1.89 25.57 11.41
C PRO A 149 2.41 26.26 12.68
N ASP A 150 3.70 26.61 12.71
CA ASP A 150 4.32 27.30 13.84
C ASP A 150 4.00 28.80 13.79
N GLY A 151 3.99 29.48 14.95
CA GLY A 151 3.79 30.93 15.03
C GLY A 151 2.33 31.40 14.90
N LEU A 152 1.37 30.49 15.07
CA LEU A 152 -0.06 30.83 15.08
C LEU A 152 -0.46 31.64 16.32
N PRO A 153 -1.46 32.53 16.22
CA PRO A 153 -2.09 33.10 17.40
C PRO A 153 -2.68 31.99 18.28
N GLU A 154 -2.44 32.07 19.59
CA GLU A 154 -2.81 31.04 20.58
C GLU A 154 -4.27 30.59 20.48
N ALA A 155 -5.20 31.52 20.25
CA ALA A 155 -6.62 31.22 20.10
C ALA A 155 -6.94 30.33 18.88
N VAL A 156 -6.17 30.48 17.78
CA VAL A 156 -6.34 29.69 16.56
C VAL A 156 -5.68 28.32 16.73
N GLU A 157 -4.48 28.27 17.31
CA GLU A 157 -3.75 27.03 17.60
C GLU A 157 -4.54 26.12 18.54
N ASN A 158 -5.00 26.65 19.68
CA ASN A 158 -5.81 25.89 20.64
C ASN A 158 -7.07 25.30 19.98
N ARG A 159 -7.72 26.06 19.09
CA ARG A 159 -8.89 25.60 18.35
C ARG A 159 -8.56 24.50 17.34
N LEU A 160 -7.43 24.59 16.64
CA LEU A 160 -6.97 23.57 15.69
C LEU A 160 -6.59 22.27 16.40
N CYS A 161 -5.98 22.38 17.59
CA CYS A 161 -5.47 21.23 18.34
C CYS A 161 -6.52 20.53 19.21
N LEU A 162 -7.63 21.20 19.53
CA LEU A 162 -8.72 20.66 20.36
C LEU A 162 -9.22 19.26 19.92
N PRO A 163 -9.41 18.97 18.62
CA PRO A 163 -9.87 17.65 18.18
C PRO A 163 -8.84 16.54 18.41
N PHE A 164 -7.56 16.88 18.49
CA PHE A 164 -6.44 15.95 18.62
C PHE A 164 -6.11 15.65 20.09
N TYR A 165 -6.13 16.66 20.95
CA TYR A 165 -5.94 16.49 22.40
C TYR A 165 -7.17 15.92 23.12
N GLY A 166 -8.35 16.00 22.51
CA GLY A 166 -9.56 15.38 23.03
C GLY A 166 -9.51 13.85 23.04
N GLY A 167 -10.47 13.23 23.74
CA GLY A 167 -10.60 11.77 23.80
C GLY A 167 -10.94 11.12 22.45
N PRO A 168 -10.96 9.77 22.38
CA PRO A 168 -11.24 9.03 21.16
C PRO A 168 -12.48 9.45 20.36
N PRO A 169 -13.61 9.88 20.97
CA PRO A 169 -14.76 10.38 20.22
C PRO A 169 -14.45 11.63 19.39
N SER A 170 -13.75 12.61 19.96
CA SER A 170 -13.41 13.87 19.29
C SER A 170 -12.51 13.61 18.08
N GLN A 171 -11.46 12.81 18.28
CA GLN A 171 -10.53 12.41 17.23
C GLN A 171 -11.22 11.65 16.09
N ARG A 172 -12.14 10.73 16.40
CA ARG A 172 -12.93 10.00 15.39
C ARG A 172 -13.83 10.94 14.58
N THR A 173 -14.44 11.94 15.21
CA THR A 173 -15.27 12.94 14.53
C THR A 173 -14.44 13.76 13.54
N TYR A 174 -13.25 14.21 13.96
CA TYR A 174 -12.32 14.91 13.06
C TYR A 174 -11.90 14.03 11.88
N LEU A 175 -11.39 12.82 12.15
CA LEU A 175 -10.91 11.91 11.10
C LEU A 175 -12.02 11.49 10.13
N ARG A 176 -13.28 11.42 10.58
CA ARG A 176 -14.43 11.17 9.69
C ARG A 176 -14.66 12.33 8.74
N ARG A 177 -14.58 13.58 9.22
CA ARG A 177 -14.69 14.78 8.39
C ARG A 177 -13.55 14.86 7.38
N PHE A 178 -12.33 14.62 7.83
CA PHE A 178 -11.14 14.53 6.97
C PHE A 178 -11.33 13.51 5.85
N ARG A 179 -11.70 12.26 6.18
CA ARG A 179 -11.94 11.21 5.17
C ARG A 179 -13.00 11.59 4.16
N LYS A 180 -14.12 12.16 4.62
CA LYS A 180 -15.20 12.64 3.75
C LYS A 180 -14.70 13.76 2.82
N ALA A 181 -13.96 14.72 3.36
CA ALA A 181 -13.46 15.86 2.59
C ALA A 181 -12.50 15.43 1.48
N TRP A 182 -11.58 14.52 1.77
CA TRP A 182 -10.53 14.09 0.83
C TRP A 182 -10.92 12.89 -0.03
N ASN A 183 -12.21 12.51 -0.01
CA ASN A 183 -12.73 11.29 -0.64
C ASN A 183 -11.89 10.05 -0.31
N GLY A 184 -11.31 10.07 0.88
CA GLY A 184 -10.29 9.14 1.30
C GLY A 184 -10.94 7.86 1.78
N ARG A 185 -10.94 6.82 0.94
CA ARG A 185 -10.96 5.40 1.37
C ARG A 185 -9.61 5.07 2.04
N ILE A 186 -9.19 5.93 2.95
CA ILE A 186 -7.88 5.94 3.56
C ILE A 186 -7.87 4.84 4.62
N GLY A 187 -7.20 3.74 4.27
CA GLY A 187 -7.23 2.44 4.96
C GLY A 187 -7.74 1.28 4.10
N THR A 188 -8.31 1.57 2.92
CA THR A 188 -8.64 0.58 1.89
C THR A 188 -7.97 1.01 0.59
N LEU A 189 -6.75 0.50 0.37
CA LEU A 189 -6.08 0.57 -0.91
C LEU A 189 -7.05 0.06 -2.01
N PRO A 190 -7.43 0.88 -3.00
CA PRO A 190 -8.01 0.35 -4.21
C PRO A 190 -6.90 -0.45 -4.90
N VAL A 191 -7.11 -1.76 -4.99
CA VAL A 191 -6.23 -2.68 -5.69
C VAL A 191 -6.22 -2.25 -7.16
N THR A 192 -5.08 -1.73 -7.64
CA THR A 192 -4.76 -1.65 -9.07
C THR A 192 -5.04 -3.03 -9.64
N ALA A 193 -5.80 -3.10 -10.75
CA ALA A 193 -6.41 -4.33 -11.28
C ALA A 193 -5.61 -5.58 -10.90
N SER A 194 -6.08 -6.28 -9.86
CA SER A 194 -5.51 -7.57 -9.52
C SER A 194 -5.55 -8.42 -10.78
N LEU A 195 -4.58 -9.32 -10.94
CA LEU A 195 -4.78 -10.52 -11.75
C LEU A 195 -6.25 -10.96 -11.56
N PRO A 196 -7.00 -11.24 -12.64
CA PRO A 196 -8.39 -11.64 -12.52
C PRO A 196 -8.50 -12.70 -11.44
N ILE A 197 -9.46 -12.54 -10.54
CA ILE A 197 -9.57 -13.35 -9.32
C ILE A 197 -9.44 -14.86 -9.64
N HIS A 198 -9.99 -15.33 -10.76
CA HIS A 198 -9.85 -16.73 -11.22
C HIS A 198 -8.39 -17.16 -11.48
N VAL A 199 -7.52 -16.29 -12.00
CA VAL A 199 -6.08 -16.55 -12.20
C VAL A 199 -5.32 -16.62 -10.86
N LEU A 200 -5.72 -15.80 -9.87
CA LEU A 200 -5.15 -15.84 -8.51
C LEU A 200 -5.67 -17.03 -7.68
N GLN A 201 -6.88 -17.50 -7.98
CA GLN A 201 -7.65 -18.50 -7.22
C GLN A 201 -7.30 -19.94 -7.56
N GLU A 202 -6.49 -20.23 -8.57
CA GLU A 202 -6.13 -21.61 -8.90
C GLU A 202 -5.14 -22.20 -7.89
N LYS A 203 -5.63 -22.48 -6.67
CA LYS A 203 -4.94 -23.21 -5.62
C LYS A 203 -5.41 -24.65 -5.64
N VAL A 204 -4.45 -25.56 -5.52
CA VAL A 204 -4.69 -27.00 -5.55
C VAL A 204 -4.66 -27.55 -4.13
N ILE A 205 -5.71 -28.25 -3.72
CA ILE A 205 -5.70 -29.14 -2.56
C ILE A 205 -5.41 -30.56 -3.03
N ILE A 206 -4.37 -31.18 -2.48
CA ILE A 206 -4.10 -32.60 -2.68
C ILE A 206 -4.85 -33.40 -1.63
N ALA A 207 -5.86 -34.13 -2.08
CA ALA A 207 -6.77 -34.90 -1.26
C ALA A 207 -6.45 -36.41 -1.35
N ASN A 208 -6.47 -37.09 -0.21
CA ASN A 208 -6.36 -38.54 -0.18
C ASN A 208 -7.63 -39.17 -0.77
N LYS A 209 -7.47 -40.09 -1.73
CA LYS A 209 -8.57 -40.81 -2.38
C LYS A 209 -9.49 -41.60 -1.45
N THR A 210 -9.04 -41.99 -0.24
CA THR A 210 -9.86 -42.68 0.76
C THR A 210 -10.79 -41.71 1.50
N GLN A 211 -10.28 -40.52 1.86
CA GLN A 211 -11.06 -39.49 2.54
C GLN A 211 -11.96 -38.68 1.59
N PHE A 212 -11.61 -38.63 0.30
CA PHE A 212 -12.35 -37.94 -0.76
C PHE A 212 -12.76 -38.92 -1.88
N PRO A 213 -13.82 -39.71 -1.69
CA PRO A 213 -14.32 -40.64 -2.71
C PRO A 213 -14.83 -39.94 -3.98
N ILE A 214 -14.92 -40.67 -5.11
CA ILE A 214 -15.40 -40.10 -6.40
C ILE A 214 -16.82 -39.54 -6.27
N LYS A 215 -17.69 -40.28 -5.56
CA LYS A 215 -19.08 -39.87 -5.35
C LYS A 215 -19.17 -38.52 -4.63
N PHE A 216 -18.35 -38.32 -3.59
CA PHE A 216 -18.28 -37.05 -2.87
C PHE A 216 -17.76 -35.92 -3.77
N MET A 217 -16.70 -36.17 -4.54
CA MET A 217 -16.16 -35.17 -5.47
C MET A 217 -17.20 -34.70 -6.51
N LYS A 218 -18.01 -35.63 -7.03
CA LYS A 218 -19.07 -35.32 -8.00
C LYS A 218 -20.25 -34.57 -7.38
N SER A 219 -20.44 -34.67 -6.07
CA SER A 219 -21.51 -33.98 -5.34
C SER A 219 -21.08 -32.66 -4.73
N LEU A 220 -19.83 -32.23 -4.94
CA LEU A 220 -19.34 -30.96 -4.41
C LEU A 220 -20.04 -29.79 -5.09
N ASP A 221 -20.38 -28.78 -4.30
CA ASP A 221 -20.89 -27.51 -4.79
C ASP A 221 -19.89 -26.88 -5.78
N PRO A 222 -20.33 -26.54 -7.01
CA PRO A 222 -19.52 -25.83 -8.00
C PRO A 222 -18.82 -24.58 -7.44
N ALA A 223 -19.47 -23.85 -6.53
CA ALA A 223 -18.90 -22.66 -5.91
C ALA A 223 -17.60 -22.95 -5.12
N ILE A 224 -17.41 -24.18 -4.64
CA ILE A 224 -16.16 -24.63 -4.01
C ILE A 224 -15.13 -24.95 -5.09
N THR A 225 -15.51 -25.74 -6.10
CA THR A 225 -14.58 -26.24 -7.12
C THR A 225 -14.09 -25.16 -8.08
N ASP A 226 -14.86 -24.08 -8.25
CA ASP A 226 -14.46 -22.91 -9.02
C ASP A 226 -13.34 -22.12 -8.32
N ARG A 227 -13.28 -22.19 -6.99
CA ARG A 227 -12.31 -21.46 -6.16
C ARG A 227 -11.12 -22.32 -5.71
N LEU A 228 -11.28 -23.64 -5.72
CA LEU A 228 -10.27 -24.60 -5.30
C LEU A 228 -10.26 -25.82 -6.22
N LYS A 229 -9.12 -26.06 -6.86
CA LYS A 229 -8.91 -27.33 -7.58
C LYS A 229 -8.57 -28.41 -6.57
N ILE A 230 -9.29 -29.53 -6.59
CA ILE A 230 -9.04 -30.64 -5.68
C ILE A 230 -8.49 -31.81 -6.49
N TRP A 231 -7.21 -32.11 -6.29
CA TRP A 231 -6.54 -33.23 -6.94
C TRP A 231 -6.51 -34.42 -6.02
N ARG A 232 -6.81 -35.59 -6.57
CA ARG A 232 -6.85 -36.82 -5.80
C ARG A 232 -5.60 -37.65 -5.98
N GLY A 233 -4.93 -37.91 -4.86
CA GLY A 233 -3.76 -38.77 -4.77
C GLY A 233 -4.03 -40.03 -3.95
N ALA A 234 -3.09 -40.98 -4.03
CA ALA A 234 -3.05 -42.09 -3.08
C ALA A 234 -2.78 -41.59 -1.64
N THR A 235 -2.03 -40.51 -1.51
CA THR A 235 -1.78 -39.77 -0.28
C THR A 235 -2.13 -38.29 -0.47
N ALA A 236 -2.10 -37.52 0.61
CA ALA A 236 -2.25 -36.05 0.57
C ALA A 236 -0.89 -35.33 0.49
N TRP A 237 0.19 -36.06 0.17
CA TRP A 237 1.53 -35.48 0.05
C TRP A 237 1.79 -34.99 -1.37
N ASN A 238 2.52 -33.88 -1.48
CA ASN A 238 3.00 -33.40 -2.76
C ASN A 238 4.10 -34.33 -3.31
N THR A 239 4.09 -34.57 -4.62
CA THR A 239 5.03 -35.46 -5.32
C THR A 239 5.61 -34.75 -6.54
N ALA A 240 6.70 -35.27 -7.11
CA ALA A 240 7.25 -34.73 -8.35
C ALA A 240 6.22 -34.74 -9.49
N ALA A 241 5.37 -35.78 -9.56
CA ALA A 241 4.30 -35.86 -10.56
C ALA A 241 3.26 -34.74 -10.37
N PHE A 242 2.82 -34.50 -9.13
CA PHE A 242 1.90 -33.39 -8.83
C PHE A 242 2.54 -32.03 -9.11
N MET A 243 3.81 -31.85 -8.79
CA MET A 243 4.54 -30.63 -9.15
C MET A 243 4.59 -30.41 -10.65
N CYS A 244 4.84 -31.46 -11.45
CA CYS A 244 4.80 -31.34 -12.90
C CYS A 244 3.41 -30.92 -13.42
N SER A 245 2.34 -31.53 -12.90
CA SER A 245 0.97 -31.11 -13.23
C SER A 245 0.70 -29.66 -12.83
N TYR A 246 1.22 -29.24 -11.67
CA TYR A 246 1.04 -27.89 -11.16
C TYR A 246 1.77 -26.84 -12.00
N LEU A 247 3.00 -27.14 -12.44
CA LEU A 247 3.74 -26.27 -13.35
C LEU A 247 3.03 -26.06 -14.68
N ARG A 248 2.45 -27.12 -15.27
CA ARG A 248 1.65 -27.00 -16.50
C ARG A 248 0.45 -26.10 -16.30
N LEU A 249 -0.31 -26.33 -15.23
CA LEU A 249 -1.46 -25.52 -14.89
C LEU A 249 -1.09 -24.04 -14.71
N LEU A 250 -0.03 -23.77 -13.93
CA LEU A 250 0.45 -22.41 -13.72
C LEU A 250 0.88 -21.74 -15.03
N HIS A 251 1.62 -22.46 -15.86
CA HIS A 251 2.08 -21.95 -17.15
C HIS A 251 0.91 -21.62 -18.09
N GLU A 252 -0.05 -22.54 -18.24
CA GLU A 252 -1.24 -22.33 -19.09
C GLU A 252 -2.04 -21.09 -18.66
N ASN A 253 -2.26 -20.92 -17.36
CA ASN A 253 -2.95 -19.75 -16.83
C ASN A 253 -2.15 -18.46 -17.02
N TRP A 254 -0.84 -18.52 -16.78
CA TRP A 254 0.03 -17.35 -16.92
C TRP A 254 0.14 -16.91 -18.36
N GLN A 255 0.34 -17.83 -19.29
CA GLN A 255 0.41 -17.55 -20.73
C GLN A 255 -0.89 -16.96 -21.27
N SER A 256 -2.03 -17.40 -20.75
CA SER A 256 -3.33 -16.84 -21.10
C SER A 256 -3.51 -15.39 -20.63
N TYR A 257 -2.75 -14.95 -19.63
CA TYR A 257 -2.85 -13.60 -19.05
C TYR A 257 -1.72 -12.65 -19.49
N CYS A 258 -0.48 -13.10 -19.46
CA CYS A 258 0.70 -12.29 -19.74
C CYS A 258 1.80 -13.12 -20.40
N PRO A 259 1.63 -13.49 -21.69
CA PRO A 259 2.57 -14.38 -22.39
C PRO A 259 3.97 -13.78 -22.53
N GLU A 260 4.08 -12.44 -22.55
CA GLU A 260 5.33 -11.71 -22.77
C GLU A 260 6.18 -11.54 -21.51
N LYS A 261 5.66 -11.81 -20.31
CA LYS A 261 6.40 -11.61 -19.07
C LYS A 261 6.94 -12.93 -18.52
N PRO A 262 8.21 -12.97 -18.08
CA PRO A 262 8.74 -14.15 -17.41
C PRO A 262 8.01 -14.41 -16.10
N LEU A 263 7.82 -15.70 -15.76
CA LEU A 263 7.24 -16.13 -14.50
C LEU A 263 8.32 -16.79 -13.62
N PRO A 264 8.93 -16.04 -12.69
CA PRO A 264 9.83 -16.61 -11.71
C PRO A 264 9.05 -17.28 -10.57
N LEU A 265 9.43 -18.51 -10.25
CA LEU A 265 8.87 -19.33 -9.18
C LEU A 265 9.93 -19.51 -8.09
N LEU A 266 9.50 -19.41 -6.83
CA LEU A 266 10.38 -19.58 -5.67
C LEU A 266 10.00 -20.86 -4.92
N PHE A 267 10.92 -21.82 -4.86
CA PHE A 267 10.73 -23.11 -4.20
C PHE A 267 11.65 -23.26 -2.99
N ASP A 268 11.22 -24.05 -2.00
CA ASP A 268 12.13 -24.56 -0.98
C ASP A 268 12.86 -25.83 -1.46
N CYS A 269 13.79 -26.32 -0.66
CA CYS A 269 14.56 -27.52 -0.96
C CYS A 269 13.81 -28.86 -0.71
N ALA A 270 12.46 -28.88 -0.77
CA ALA A 270 11.72 -30.13 -0.68
C ALA A 270 12.08 -31.09 -1.83
N ALA A 271 12.15 -32.39 -1.55
CA ALA A 271 12.59 -33.40 -2.52
C ALA A 271 11.73 -33.40 -3.81
N CYS A 272 10.43 -33.12 -3.70
CA CYS A 272 9.54 -33.02 -4.85
C CYS A 272 9.80 -31.79 -5.73
N HIS A 273 10.32 -30.69 -5.17
CA HIS A 273 10.67 -29.48 -5.94
C HIS A 273 12.01 -29.64 -6.67
N LEU A 274 12.97 -30.35 -6.06
CA LEU A 274 14.31 -30.53 -6.61
C LEU A 274 14.43 -31.69 -7.61
N HIS A 275 13.37 -32.49 -7.74
CA HIS A 275 13.34 -33.64 -8.63
C HIS A 275 13.65 -33.26 -10.09
N SER A 276 14.45 -34.08 -10.78
CA SER A 276 14.93 -33.79 -12.14
C SER A 276 13.79 -33.53 -13.12
N THR A 277 12.71 -34.30 -13.06
CA THR A 277 11.55 -34.13 -13.96
C THR A 277 10.86 -32.78 -13.82
N VAL A 278 10.79 -32.24 -12.59
CA VAL A 278 10.16 -30.95 -12.32
C VAL A 278 11.01 -29.82 -12.92
N ARG A 279 12.33 -29.93 -12.75
CA ARG A 279 13.30 -28.99 -13.32
C ARG A 279 13.31 -29.03 -14.85
N SER A 280 13.38 -30.22 -15.44
CA SER A 280 13.33 -30.38 -16.90
C SER A 280 12.05 -29.79 -17.47
N LEU A 281 10.91 -30.02 -16.83
CA LEU A 281 9.64 -29.44 -17.27
C LEU A 281 9.59 -27.93 -17.12
N ALA A 282 10.04 -27.38 -15.99
CA ALA A 282 10.11 -25.92 -15.79
C ALA A 282 10.91 -25.25 -16.92
N LYS A 283 12.06 -25.85 -17.30
CA LYS A 283 12.87 -25.39 -18.43
C LYS A 283 12.13 -25.47 -19.76
N THR A 284 11.46 -26.60 -20.05
CA THR A 284 10.67 -26.75 -21.29
C THR A 284 9.55 -25.70 -21.38
N LEU A 285 8.97 -25.30 -20.25
CA LEU A 285 7.92 -24.29 -20.17
C LEU A 285 8.44 -22.84 -20.09
N GLY A 286 9.77 -22.63 -20.10
CA GLY A 286 10.37 -21.31 -19.95
C GLY A 286 10.15 -20.68 -18.57
N LEU A 287 9.88 -21.48 -17.53
CA LEU A 287 9.69 -21.02 -16.17
C LEU A 287 11.04 -20.90 -15.45
N GLN A 288 11.27 -19.75 -14.80
CA GLN A 288 12.47 -19.53 -14.01
C GLN A 288 12.24 -20.05 -12.59
N VAL A 289 13.14 -20.88 -12.05
CA VAL A 289 12.99 -21.44 -10.70
C VAL A 289 14.14 -20.97 -9.81
N LEU A 290 13.77 -20.25 -8.75
CA LEU A 290 14.63 -19.81 -7.66
C LEU A 290 14.46 -20.78 -6.48
N VAL A 291 15.56 -21.07 -5.78
CA VAL A 291 15.56 -22.04 -4.67
C VAL A 291 15.96 -21.35 -3.37
N VAL A 292 15.09 -21.41 -2.37
CA VAL A 292 15.32 -20.99 -0.99
C VAL A 292 16.25 -21.98 -0.30
N PRO A 293 17.26 -21.53 0.46
CA PRO A 293 18.23 -22.42 1.08
C PRO A 293 17.56 -23.33 2.10
N ALA A 294 18.15 -24.50 2.23
CA ALA A 294 17.82 -25.41 3.31
C ALA A 294 17.93 -24.70 4.66
N GLY A 295 16.91 -24.83 5.49
CA GLY A 295 16.86 -24.23 6.83
C GLY A 295 16.44 -22.75 6.86
N ALA A 296 16.32 -22.07 5.72
CA ALA A 296 15.98 -20.66 5.65
C ALA A 296 14.53 -20.38 5.24
N THR A 297 13.68 -21.39 5.04
CA THR A 297 12.30 -21.21 4.56
C THR A 297 11.49 -20.28 5.47
N GLY A 298 11.62 -20.42 6.79
CA GLY A 298 10.93 -19.55 7.76
C GLY A 298 11.33 -18.07 7.72
N THR A 299 12.43 -17.74 7.04
CA THR A 299 13.02 -16.39 7.00
C THR A 299 12.99 -15.78 5.60
N LEU A 300 13.33 -16.57 4.58
CA LEU A 300 13.53 -16.10 3.21
C LEU A 300 12.43 -16.54 2.24
N GLN A 301 11.50 -17.39 2.65
CA GLN A 301 10.39 -17.81 1.80
C GLN A 301 9.13 -17.00 2.17
N PRO A 302 8.57 -16.19 1.25
CA PRO A 302 7.44 -15.30 1.54
C PRO A 302 6.21 -16.04 2.08
N LEU A 303 5.96 -17.27 1.61
CA LEU A 303 4.82 -18.03 2.07
C LEU A 303 4.94 -18.35 3.57
N ASP A 304 6.07 -18.88 4.02
CA ASP A 304 6.29 -19.27 5.41
C ASP A 304 6.51 -18.07 6.34
N ALA A 305 7.29 -17.08 5.90
CA ALA A 305 7.65 -15.92 6.72
C ALA A 305 6.46 -14.97 6.96
N TYR A 306 5.54 -14.83 5.99
CA TYR A 306 4.47 -13.83 6.04
C TYR A 306 3.07 -14.40 5.78
N ILE A 307 2.91 -15.11 4.65
CA ILE A 307 1.57 -15.37 4.09
C ILE A 307 0.82 -16.45 4.88
N PHE A 308 1.47 -17.57 5.20
CA PHE A 308 0.85 -18.70 5.89
C PHE A 308 0.45 -18.37 7.32
N ARG A 309 1.15 -17.45 8.00
CA ARG A 309 0.69 -16.95 9.29
C ARG A 309 -0.72 -16.35 9.16
N THR A 310 -0.90 -15.47 8.18
CA THR A 310 -2.17 -14.81 7.90
C THR A 310 -3.24 -15.81 7.47
N LEU A 311 -2.89 -16.73 6.58
CA LEU A 311 -3.80 -17.78 6.10
C LEU A 311 -4.25 -18.70 7.24
N ARG A 312 -3.33 -19.16 8.10
CA ARG A 312 -3.66 -20.00 9.26
C ARG A 312 -4.57 -19.25 10.25
N CYS A 313 -4.36 -17.96 10.47
CA CYS A 313 -5.25 -17.16 11.31
C CYS A 313 -6.66 -17.09 10.73
N GLU A 314 -6.81 -16.87 9.42
CA GLU A 314 -8.12 -16.80 8.78
C GLU A 314 -8.83 -18.16 8.75
N ILE A 315 -8.10 -19.24 8.43
CA ILE A 315 -8.63 -20.61 8.52
C ILE A 315 -9.12 -20.89 9.94
N ARG A 316 -8.34 -20.56 10.98
CA ARG A 316 -8.74 -20.76 12.37
C ARG A 316 -9.99 -19.97 12.72
N ARG A 317 -10.05 -18.69 12.33
CA ARG A 317 -11.21 -17.82 12.57
C ARG A 317 -12.48 -18.42 11.98
N GLN A 318 -12.43 -18.80 10.70
CA GLN A 318 -13.58 -19.37 10.00
C GLN A 318 -13.93 -20.76 10.51
N TRP A 319 -12.94 -21.61 10.78
CA TRP A 319 -13.16 -22.93 11.37
C TRP A 319 -13.86 -22.84 12.72
N THR A 320 -13.40 -21.95 13.62
CA THR A 320 -14.03 -21.74 14.93
C THR A 320 -15.48 -21.28 14.78
N GLN A 321 -15.73 -20.34 13.86
CA GLN A 321 -17.09 -19.87 13.58
C GLN A 321 -17.98 -21.00 13.05
N THR A 322 -17.57 -21.69 11.98
CA THR A 322 -18.33 -22.81 11.40
C THR A 322 -18.56 -23.93 12.42
N LYS A 323 -17.58 -24.22 13.27
CA LYS A 323 -17.73 -25.23 14.33
C LYS A 323 -18.74 -24.80 15.40
N SER A 324 -18.79 -23.52 15.76
CA SER A 324 -19.76 -23.00 16.73
C SER A 324 -21.20 -23.01 16.22
N GLU A 325 -21.37 -22.90 14.91
CA GLU A 325 -22.68 -22.89 14.23
C GLU A 325 -23.15 -24.31 13.85
N ALA A 326 -22.25 -25.30 13.83
CA ALA A 326 -22.57 -26.67 13.46
C ALA A 326 -23.34 -27.40 14.57
N ALA A 327 -24.37 -28.15 14.18
CA ALA A 327 -25.07 -29.06 15.07
C ALA A 327 -24.07 -30.05 15.70
N GLU A 328 -24.08 -30.16 17.03
CA GLU A 328 -23.17 -30.99 17.82
C GLU A 328 -21.67 -30.65 17.67
N GLY A 329 -21.32 -29.51 17.04
CA GLY A 329 -19.94 -29.10 16.80
C GLY A 329 -19.18 -29.95 15.77
N VAL A 330 -19.90 -30.74 14.96
CA VAL A 330 -19.32 -31.60 13.92
C VAL A 330 -19.32 -30.88 12.57
N VAL A 331 -18.13 -30.54 12.07
CA VAL A 331 -17.98 -29.87 10.76
C VAL A 331 -17.85 -30.92 9.66
N SER A 332 -18.73 -30.84 8.65
CA SER A 332 -18.68 -31.74 7.50
C SER A 332 -17.46 -31.47 6.62
N ARG A 333 -17.08 -32.45 5.79
CA ARG A 333 -15.97 -32.30 4.81
C ARG A 333 -16.22 -31.16 3.82
N GLU A 334 -17.47 -30.99 3.39
CA GLU A 334 -17.85 -29.90 2.50
C GLU A 334 -17.75 -28.55 3.20
N ALA A 335 -18.25 -28.44 4.44
CA ALA A 335 -18.11 -27.23 5.24
C ALA A 335 -16.62 -26.88 5.49
N TRP A 336 -15.77 -27.88 5.74
CA TRP A 336 -14.32 -27.70 5.82
C TRP A 336 -13.72 -27.16 4.51
N LEU A 337 -14.11 -27.72 3.36
CA LEU A 337 -13.66 -27.22 2.05
C LEU A 337 -14.13 -25.78 1.80
N ARG A 338 -15.34 -25.40 2.22
CA ARG A 338 -15.82 -24.01 2.15
C ARG A 338 -14.95 -23.08 2.99
N VAL A 339 -14.64 -23.46 4.23
CA VAL A 339 -13.70 -22.72 5.09
C VAL A 339 -12.36 -22.51 4.38
N MET A 340 -11.81 -23.55 3.76
CA MET A 340 -10.55 -23.44 3.00
C MET A 340 -10.67 -22.52 1.80
N ALA A 341 -11.73 -22.65 0.99
CA ALA A 341 -11.97 -21.84 -0.20
C ALA A 341 -12.08 -20.35 0.14
N THR A 342 -12.90 -20.03 1.15
CA THR A 342 -13.12 -18.66 1.59
C THR A 342 -11.86 -18.08 2.24
N ALA A 343 -11.10 -18.85 3.02
CA ALA A 343 -9.85 -18.37 3.60
C ALA A 343 -8.78 -18.07 2.53
N VAL A 344 -8.64 -18.96 1.54
CA VAL A 344 -7.75 -18.76 0.40
C VAL A 344 -8.12 -17.51 -0.38
N GLU A 345 -9.40 -17.33 -0.71
CA GLU A 345 -9.89 -16.14 -1.41
C GLU A 345 -9.61 -14.85 -0.60
N THR A 346 -9.99 -14.85 0.68
CA THR A 346 -9.83 -13.70 1.59
C THR A 346 -8.36 -13.28 1.78
N VAL A 347 -7.43 -14.24 1.77
CA VAL A 347 -6.02 -13.99 2.10
C VAL A 347 -5.15 -13.88 0.85
N LEU A 348 -5.29 -14.81 -0.10
CA LEU A 348 -4.40 -14.90 -1.26
C LEU A 348 -4.90 -14.10 -2.46
N SER A 349 -6.21 -13.98 -2.67
CA SER A 349 -6.76 -13.34 -3.88
C SER A 349 -7.00 -11.83 -3.74
N HIS A 350 -7.15 -11.33 -2.51
CA HIS A 350 -7.54 -9.93 -2.26
C HIS A 350 -6.49 -9.08 -1.53
N ARG A 351 -5.27 -9.60 -1.38
CA ARG A 351 -4.19 -8.90 -0.67
C ARG A 351 -2.98 -8.74 -1.57
N ASP A 352 -2.35 -7.57 -1.49
CA ASP A 352 -1.05 -7.34 -2.05
C ASP A 352 0.03 -7.96 -1.14
N TRP A 353 0.90 -8.76 -1.74
CA TRP A 353 1.98 -9.46 -1.07
C TRP A 353 3.37 -8.92 -1.42
N GLN A 354 3.47 -7.81 -2.16
CA GLN A 354 4.74 -7.19 -2.54
C GLN A 354 5.68 -7.05 -1.33
N ARG A 355 5.17 -6.55 -0.20
CA ARG A 355 5.94 -6.39 1.05
C ARG A 355 6.49 -7.72 1.60
N ALA A 356 5.80 -8.84 1.39
CA ALA A 356 6.31 -10.14 1.81
C ALA A 356 7.53 -10.55 0.97
N PHE A 357 7.50 -10.31 -0.34
CA PHE A 357 8.63 -10.58 -1.23
C PHE A 357 9.81 -9.62 -1.00
N GLU A 358 9.53 -8.34 -0.74
CA GLU A 358 10.55 -7.35 -0.40
C GLU A 358 11.19 -7.66 0.96
N GLY A 359 10.38 -7.99 1.96
CA GLY A 359 10.85 -8.29 3.32
C GLY A 359 11.75 -9.53 3.41
N THR A 360 11.58 -10.50 2.52
CA THR A 360 12.49 -11.65 2.37
C THR A 360 13.69 -11.38 1.46
N GLY A 361 13.81 -10.19 0.87
CA GLY A 361 14.91 -9.84 -0.03
C GLY A 361 14.84 -10.53 -1.40
N VAL A 362 13.67 -10.99 -1.85
CA VAL A 362 13.53 -11.64 -3.17
C VAL A 362 13.52 -10.61 -4.30
N THR A 363 13.07 -9.38 -4.02
CA THR A 363 12.91 -8.30 -4.99
C THR A 363 13.75 -7.08 -4.63
N LYS A 364 13.71 -6.04 -5.49
CA LYS A 364 14.31 -4.71 -5.24
C LYS A 364 15.80 -4.72 -4.88
N GLN A 365 16.54 -5.71 -5.37
CA GLN A 365 17.98 -5.85 -5.07
C GLN A 365 18.25 -5.86 -3.55
N GLN A 366 17.31 -6.41 -2.76
CA GLN A 366 17.42 -6.52 -1.29
C GLN A 366 17.46 -5.21 -0.50
N ASN A 367 17.28 -4.06 -1.15
CA ASN A 367 17.26 -2.76 -0.48
C ASN A 367 16.10 -2.60 0.51
N CYS A 368 15.09 -3.47 0.43
CA CYS A 368 13.89 -3.45 1.26
C CYS A 368 13.81 -4.62 2.26
N ILE A 369 14.92 -5.36 2.46
CA ILE A 369 14.95 -6.50 3.37
C ILE A 369 14.53 -6.07 4.78
N SER A 370 13.70 -6.89 5.44
CA SER A 370 13.18 -6.51 6.75
C SER A 370 14.24 -6.64 7.83
N SER A 371 14.19 -5.78 8.86
CA SER A 371 15.07 -5.89 10.03
C SER A 371 14.92 -7.22 10.77
N HIS A 372 13.73 -7.83 10.70
CA HIS A 372 13.51 -9.17 11.25
C HIS A 372 14.31 -10.23 10.49
N THR A 373 14.29 -10.16 9.15
CA THR A 373 15.04 -11.05 8.27
C THR A 373 16.54 -10.89 8.48
N LEU A 374 17.05 -9.65 8.52
CA LEU A 374 18.47 -9.36 8.82
C LEU A 374 18.89 -9.95 10.17
N LYS A 375 18.08 -9.73 11.21
CA LYS A 375 18.34 -10.28 12.54
C LYS A 375 18.33 -11.82 12.55
N ALA A 376 17.41 -12.45 11.83
CA ALA A 376 17.33 -13.91 11.73
C ALA A 376 18.54 -14.51 10.99
N LEU A 377 19.10 -13.77 10.03
CA LEU A 377 20.32 -14.12 9.31
C LEU A 377 21.61 -13.69 10.04
N GLN A 378 21.48 -13.00 11.18
CA GLN A 378 22.60 -12.43 11.94
C GLN A 378 23.44 -11.45 11.12
N TRP A 379 22.77 -10.61 10.32
CA TRP A 379 23.39 -9.55 9.54
C TRP A 379 23.05 -8.19 10.11
N ASP A 380 24.06 -7.34 10.28
CA ASP A 380 23.88 -5.93 10.62
C ASP A 380 23.34 -5.14 9.41
N GLU A 381 23.90 -5.44 8.23
CA GLU A 381 23.46 -4.92 6.94
C GLU A 381 23.52 -6.02 5.88
N CYS A 382 22.76 -5.86 4.79
CA CYS A 382 22.76 -6.84 3.70
C CYS A 382 24.14 -6.83 3.00
N PRO A 383 24.83 -7.98 2.90
CA PRO A 383 26.16 -8.05 2.32
C PRO A 383 26.13 -7.68 0.82
N LYS A 384 27.15 -6.94 0.37
CA LYS A 384 27.33 -6.63 -1.06
C LYS A 384 27.98 -7.81 -1.76
N ILE A 385 27.27 -8.41 -2.70
CA ILE A 385 27.80 -9.58 -3.43
C ILE A 385 28.32 -9.18 -4.81
N PRO A 386 29.51 -9.66 -5.21
CA PRO A 386 30.04 -9.44 -6.54
C PRO A 386 29.14 -10.00 -7.64
N ALA A 387 29.16 -9.34 -8.79
CA ALA A 387 28.48 -9.83 -9.99
C ALA A 387 29.18 -11.11 -10.49
N GLY A 388 28.46 -12.23 -10.56
CA GLY A 388 29.01 -13.48 -11.04
C GLY A 388 28.15 -14.69 -10.68
N ARG A 389 28.61 -15.86 -11.12
CA ARG A 389 27.99 -17.16 -10.80
C ARG A 389 28.46 -17.63 -9.41
N PRO A 390 27.61 -18.32 -8.64
CA PRO A 390 28.11 -19.06 -7.48
C PRO A 390 29.11 -20.12 -7.94
N SER A 391 30.19 -20.29 -7.20
CA SER A 391 31.00 -21.51 -7.29
C SER A 391 30.17 -22.73 -6.85
N VAL A 392 30.58 -23.93 -7.26
CA VAL A 392 29.95 -25.18 -6.79
C VAL A 392 29.96 -25.27 -5.26
N GLY A 393 31.03 -24.78 -4.63
CA GLY A 393 31.12 -24.67 -3.17
C GLY A 393 30.04 -23.75 -2.58
N GLN A 394 29.85 -22.55 -3.13
CA GLN A 394 28.80 -21.63 -2.67
C GLN A 394 27.39 -22.20 -2.90
N ALA A 395 27.15 -22.80 -4.06
CA ALA A 395 25.85 -23.42 -4.37
C ALA A 395 25.56 -24.60 -3.42
N SER A 396 26.58 -25.34 -2.97
CA SER A 396 26.39 -26.45 -2.04
C SER A 396 25.82 -26.02 -0.68
N CYS A 397 26.01 -24.77 -0.27
CA CYS A 397 25.46 -24.21 0.98
C CYS A 397 23.93 -23.99 0.91
N ILE A 398 23.34 -23.99 -0.29
CA ILE A 398 21.91 -23.79 -0.50
C ILE A 398 21.14 -25.10 -0.31
N PHE A 399 21.75 -26.22 -0.69
CA PHE A 399 21.11 -27.53 -0.71
C PHE A 399 21.33 -28.30 0.59
N PRO A 400 20.41 -29.19 0.98
CA PRO A 400 20.58 -30.01 2.17
C PRO A 400 21.79 -30.96 2.02
N SER A 401 22.54 -31.13 3.11
CA SER A 401 23.74 -31.98 3.15
C SER A 401 23.46 -33.47 2.94
N ARG A 402 22.21 -33.93 3.09
CA ARG A 402 21.75 -35.31 2.86
C ARG A 402 20.38 -35.31 2.17
N GLY A 403 20.20 -36.12 1.12
CA GLY A 403 18.90 -36.36 0.46
C GLY A 403 18.90 -36.08 -1.05
N ALA A 404 17.74 -36.25 -1.69
CA ALA A 404 17.57 -36.17 -3.15
C ALA A 404 18.01 -34.84 -3.82
N GLY A 405 18.26 -33.79 -3.04
CA GLY A 405 18.75 -32.49 -3.50
C GLY A 405 20.27 -32.36 -3.63
N SER A 406 21.06 -33.31 -3.12
CA SER A 406 22.53 -33.31 -3.24
C SER A 406 23.01 -33.81 -4.61
N GLY A 407 22.12 -34.44 -5.38
CA GLY A 407 22.41 -35.01 -6.68
C GLY A 407 22.45 -33.94 -7.77
N ASN A 408 23.66 -33.48 -8.08
CA ASN A 408 24.01 -32.67 -9.25
C ASN A 408 23.90 -31.13 -9.09
N ILE A 409 24.51 -30.62 -8.01
CA ILE A 409 24.80 -29.18 -7.81
C ILE A 409 25.58 -28.61 -9.00
N GLU A 410 26.48 -29.39 -9.59
CA GLU A 410 27.24 -28.99 -10.78
C GLU A 410 26.36 -28.72 -11.99
N ALA A 411 25.38 -29.58 -12.28
CA ALA A 411 24.42 -29.33 -13.35
C ALA A 411 23.57 -28.09 -13.06
N TRP A 412 23.18 -27.87 -11.79
CA TRP A 412 22.42 -26.68 -11.43
C TRP A 412 23.25 -25.39 -11.63
N VAL A 413 24.52 -25.37 -11.20
CA VAL A 413 25.44 -24.23 -11.44
C VAL A 413 25.71 -24.03 -12.93
N LYS A 414 25.85 -25.11 -13.71
CA LYS A 414 25.99 -25.06 -15.17
C LYS A 414 24.73 -24.61 -15.89
N GLU A 415 23.54 -24.91 -15.36
CA GLU A 415 22.25 -24.50 -15.93
C GLU A 415 21.93 -23.03 -15.65
N CYS A 416 22.40 -22.47 -14.53
CA CYS A 416 22.42 -21.02 -14.28
C CYS A 416 23.29 -20.23 -15.27
N ALA A 417 24.00 -20.90 -16.20
CA ALA A 417 24.92 -20.27 -17.14
C ALA A 417 24.26 -19.53 -18.31
N GLY A 418 22.96 -19.70 -18.55
CA GLY A 418 22.27 -19.17 -19.73
C GLY A 418 21.28 -18.03 -19.48
N ASP A 419 21.08 -17.61 -18.23
CA ASP A 419 20.04 -16.65 -17.88
C ASP A 419 20.58 -15.65 -16.84
N ASP A 420 20.95 -14.44 -17.29
CA ASP A 420 21.43 -13.34 -16.43
C ASP A 420 20.41 -12.93 -15.35
N SER A 421 19.20 -13.47 -15.41
CA SER A 421 18.10 -13.24 -14.48
C SER A 421 18.03 -14.23 -13.30
N LEU A 422 18.78 -15.35 -13.31
CA LEU A 422 18.75 -16.37 -12.25
C LEU A 422 19.52 -15.98 -10.98
N ILE A 423 20.21 -14.84 -11.02
CA ILE A 423 21.24 -14.48 -10.04
C ILE A 423 20.76 -13.62 -8.83
N PRO A 424 19.53 -13.06 -8.72
CA PRO A 424 19.18 -12.26 -7.54
C PRO A 424 19.13 -13.04 -6.23
N TYR A 425 18.75 -14.32 -6.27
CA TYR A 425 18.60 -15.10 -5.04
C TYR A 425 19.91 -15.76 -4.62
N ILE A 426 20.67 -16.28 -5.59
CA ILE A 426 21.92 -17.03 -5.35
C ILE A 426 23.12 -16.11 -5.15
N ARG A 427 23.04 -14.85 -5.57
CA ARG A 427 24.01 -13.84 -5.13
C ARG A 427 24.06 -13.78 -3.60
N THR A 428 23.03 -14.19 -2.86
CA THR A 428 22.83 -13.63 -1.53
C THR A 428 23.12 -14.59 -0.37
N LEU A 429 23.76 -15.73 -0.65
CA LEU A 429 24.12 -16.72 0.35
C LEU A 429 25.56 -17.18 0.15
N ASN A 430 26.48 -16.28 0.50
CA ASN A 430 27.71 -16.54 1.25
C ASN A 430 28.53 -15.25 1.34
#